data_AF-A0A2Z6EWM3-F1
#
_entry.id   AF-A0A2Z6EWM3-F1
#
_cell.length_a   1.000
_cell.length_b   1.000
_cell.length_c   1.000
_cell.angle_alpha   90.00
_cell.angle_beta   90.00
_cell.angle_gamma   90.00
#
_symmetry.space_group_name_H-M   'P 1'
#
loop_
_entity.id
_entity.type
_entity.pdbx_description
1 polymer ?
#
loop_
_entity_poly.entity_id
_entity_poly.type
_entity_poly.pdbx_seq_one_letter_code
_entity_poly.pdbx_strand_id
1 'polypeptide(L)'
;MHAFFYYARHCYQSWLKVAPHRASAPRWMNLKIGMIPLPIFSLIGFCLIALVTLGKVPSEISVVLPIMAVLSVGCAEMGKHLPLLRHMGGPVIVTVLLPSYFVYSELMPTELVGSISDFWHATNILYLFTVAVVVGGILSMDRHILIKGFVKLFIPLAAGSIASAIIGTLTAWHWG
;
A
#
# COMPACT_ATOMS: atom_id res chain seq x y z
N MET A 1 25.97 12.11 -3.68
CA MET A 1 24.54 12.45 -3.49
C MET A 1 23.87 12.96 -4.77
N HIS A 2 24.57 13.66 -5.68
CA HIS A 2 24.00 14.09 -6.97
C HIS A 2 23.69 12.95 -7.97
N ALA A 3 24.46 11.85 -7.96
CA ALA A 3 24.28 10.76 -8.92
C ALA A 3 22.97 9.95 -8.74
N PHE A 4 22.54 9.74 -7.49
CA PHE A 4 21.30 9.00 -7.18
C PHE A 4 20.05 9.79 -7.61
N PHE A 5 20.07 11.11 -7.39
CA PHE A 5 18.99 12.00 -7.82
C PHE A 5 18.93 12.13 -9.36
N TYR A 6 20.07 11.97 -10.05
CA TYR A 6 20.15 11.95 -11.51
C TYR A 6 19.61 10.64 -12.09
N TYR A 7 19.99 9.48 -11.52
CA TYR A 7 19.50 8.17 -11.98
C TYR A 7 18.01 7.96 -11.72
N ALA A 8 17.51 8.38 -10.55
CA ALA A 8 16.08 8.31 -10.23
C ALA A 8 15.22 9.18 -11.16
N ARG A 9 15.69 10.39 -11.50
CA ARG A 9 15.00 11.24 -12.50
C ARG A 9 15.04 10.64 -13.91
N HIS A 10 16.14 10.03 -14.31
CA HIS A 10 16.26 9.46 -15.65
C HIS A 10 15.42 8.18 -15.82
N CYS A 11 15.39 7.31 -14.81
CA CYS A 11 14.57 6.10 -14.83
C CYS A 11 13.07 6.42 -14.77
N TYR A 12 12.67 7.45 -14.01
CA TYR A 12 11.30 7.96 -13.99
C TYR A 12 10.86 8.53 -15.35
N GLN A 13 11.73 9.28 -16.03
CA GLN A 13 11.44 9.78 -17.37
C GLN A 13 11.35 8.69 -18.44
N SER A 14 12.12 7.60 -18.30
CA SER A 14 12.02 6.44 -19.20
C SER A 14 10.72 5.67 -19.02
N TRP A 15 10.23 5.53 -17.79
CA TRP A 15 8.92 4.92 -17.50
C TRP A 15 7.74 5.77 -17.99
N LEU A 16 7.84 7.09 -17.93
CA LEU A 16 6.82 8.02 -18.47
C LEU A 16 6.68 7.96 -20.01
N LYS A 17 7.68 7.45 -20.73
CA LYS A 17 7.63 7.29 -22.20
C LYS A 17 6.94 6.02 -22.66
N VAL A 18 6.58 5.10 -21.76
CA VAL A 18 5.67 3.99 -22.08
C VAL A 18 4.23 4.50 -22.05
N ALA A 19 3.93 5.45 -22.94
CA ALA A 19 2.56 5.82 -23.25
C ALA A 19 1.91 4.60 -23.94
N PRO A 20 0.76 4.11 -23.46
CA PRO A 20 0.08 3.01 -24.14
C PRO A 20 -0.28 3.47 -25.55
N HIS A 21 0.12 2.66 -26.53
CA HIS A 21 -0.18 2.83 -27.95
C HIS A 21 -1.65 3.24 -28.11
N ARG A 22 -1.88 4.43 -28.68
CA ARG A 22 -3.20 5.05 -28.83
C ARG A 22 -4.06 4.24 -29.81
N ALA A 23 -4.65 3.15 -29.33
CA ALA A 23 -5.72 2.48 -30.04
C ALA A 23 -7.01 3.31 -29.89
N SER A 24 -7.61 3.66 -31.03
CA SER A 24 -8.88 4.38 -31.13
C SER A 24 -9.99 3.57 -30.45
N ALA A 25 -10.28 3.87 -29.20
CA ALA A 25 -11.28 3.21 -28.39
C ALA A 25 -12.27 4.23 -27.81
N PRO A 26 -13.56 3.87 -27.66
CA PRO A 26 -14.65 4.81 -27.34
C PRO A 26 -14.39 5.62 -26.06
N ARG A 27 -14.98 6.82 -25.99
CA ARG A 27 -14.80 7.84 -24.93
C ARG A 27 -14.93 7.31 -23.49
N TRP A 28 -15.67 6.22 -23.30
CA TRP A 28 -15.85 5.49 -22.04
C TRP A 28 -14.61 4.72 -21.56
N MET A 29 -13.71 4.32 -22.46
CA MET A 29 -12.45 3.62 -22.15
C MET A 29 -11.30 4.58 -21.78
N ASN A 30 -11.50 5.89 -21.88
CA ASN A 30 -10.50 6.90 -21.52
C ASN A 30 -10.66 7.45 -20.09
N LEU A 31 -11.73 7.07 -19.39
CA LEU A 31 -11.88 7.39 -17.98
C LEU A 31 -10.95 6.43 -17.20
N LYS A 32 -9.81 6.96 -16.78
CA LYS A 32 -8.81 6.22 -15.99
C LYS A 32 -8.98 6.62 -14.53
N ILE A 33 -9.33 5.65 -13.70
CA ILE A 33 -9.20 5.76 -12.26
C ILE A 33 -7.79 5.22 -11.93
N GLY A 34 -6.87 6.12 -11.61
CA GLY A 34 -5.45 5.80 -11.40
C GLY A 34 -4.72 5.22 -12.62
N MET A 35 -4.23 3.98 -12.51
CA MET A 35 -3.33 3.30 -13.48
C MET A 35 -4.03 2.15 -14.25
N ILE A 36 -5.28 1.81 -13.90
CA ILE A 36 -6.03 0.64 -14.43
C ILE A 36 -7.27 1.13 -15.20
N PRO A 37 -7.55 0.61 -16.42
CA PRO A 37 -8.76 0.96 -17.16
C PRO A 37 -10.01 0.54 -16.37
N LEU A 38 -10.96 1.48 -16.21
CA LEU A 38 -12.25 1.31 -15.53
C LEU A 38 -12.98 -0.03 -15.79
N PRO A 39 -13.03 -0.58 -17.02
CA PRO A 39 -13.69 -1.87 -17.26
C PRO A 39 -13.05 -3.05 -16.50
N ILE A 40 -11.72 -3.07 -16.31
CA ILE A 40 -11.04 -4.17 -15.58
C ILE A 40 -11.33 -4.08 -14.08
N PHE A 41 -11.31 -2.86 -13.52
CA PHE A 41 -11.63 -2.64 -12.11
C PHE A 41 -13.09 -2.99 -11.81
N SER A 42 -14.01 -2.58 -12.70
CA SER A 42 -15.44 -2.92 -12.58
C SER A 42 -15.69 -4.42 -12.72
N LEU A 43 -14.98 -5.11 -13.62
CA LEU A 43 -15.14 -6.56 -13.83
C LEU A 43 -14.70 -7.35 -12.58
N ILE A 44 -13.57 -6.96 -11.98
CA ILE A 44 -13.05 -7.67 -10.80
C ILE A 44 -13.87 -7.31 -9.56
N GLY A 45 -14.31 -6.05 -9.42
CA GLY A 45 -15.26 -5.65 -8.37
C GLY A 45 -16.58 -6.41 -8.46
N PHE A 46 -17.10 -6.63 -9.67
CA PHE A 46 -18.30 -7.43 -9.91
C PHE A 46 -18.08 -8.91 -9.53
N CYS A 47 -16.94 -9.48 -9.90
CA CYS A 47 -16.57 -10.84 -9.49
C CYS A 47 -16.43 -10.98 -7.96
N LEU A 48 -15.92 -9.95 -7.29
CA LEU A 48 -15.81 -9.85 -5.83
C LEU A 48 -17.18 -9.87 -5.15
N ILE A 49 -18.12 -9.05 -5.66
CA ILE A 49 -19.49 -9.02 -5.17
C ILE A 49 -20.15 -10.39 -5.41
N ALA A 50 -19.94 -11.00 -6.58
CA ALA A 50 -20.45 -12.33 -6.89
C ALA A 50 -19.92 -13.41 -5.93
N LEU A 51 -18.62 -13.41 -5.64
CA LEU A 51 -17.99 -14.34 -4.67
C LEU A 51 -18.53 -14.15 -3.26
N VAL A 52 -18.69 -12.89 -2.83
CA VAL A 52 -19.27 -12.55 -1.53
C VAL A 52 -20.72 -13.01 -1.44
N THR A 53 -21.52 -12.85 -2.49
CA THR A 53 -22.91 -13.33 -2.51
C THR A 53 -23.03 -14.86 -2.57
N LEU A 54 -22.02 -15.56 -3.07
CA LEU A 54 -21.99 -17.02 -3.12
C LEU A 54 -21.63 -17.67 -1.78
N GLY A 55 -21.17 -16.91 -0.78
CA GLY A 55 -20.85 -17.41 0.57
C GLY A 55 -19.82 -18.55 0.58
N LYS A 56 -18.95 -18.58 -0.44
CA LYS A 56 -17.83 -19.50 -0.55
C LYS A 56 -16.62 -18.68 -0.93
N VAL A 57 -15.98 -18.08 0.05
CA VAL A 57 -14.67 -17.43 -0.15
C VAL A 57 -13.60 -18.45 0.24
N PRO A 58 -13.04 -19.21 -0.73
CA PRO A 58 -11.97 -20.13 -0.41
C PRO A 58 -10.72 -19.32 0.00
N SER A 59 -10.08 -19.70 1.11
CA SER A 59 -8.85 -19.09 1.63
C SER A 59 -7.60 -19.43 0.80
N GLU A 60 -7.76 -19.55 -0.52
CA GLU A 60 -6.68 -19.85 -1.45
C GLU A 60 -5.97 -18.55 -1.84
N ILE A 61 -4.63 -18.61 -1.92
CA ILE A 61 -3.78 -17.46 -2.27
C ILE A 61 -4.22 -16.84 -3.61
N SER A 62 -4.65 -17.67 -4.57
CA SER A 62 -5.15 -17.23 -5.87
C SER A 62 -6.42 -16.39 -5.81
N VAL A 63 -7.19 -16.47 -4.72
CA VAL A 63 -8.46 -15.74 -4.54
C VAL A 63 -8.24 -14.53 -3.63
N VAL A 64 -7.47 -14.66 -2.56
CA VAL A 64 -7.21 -13.57 -1.60
C VAL A 64 -6.33 -12.45 -2.19
N LEU A 65 -5.32 -12.78 -3.01
CA LEU A 65 -4.43 -11.76 -3.63
C LEU A 65 -5.17 -10.78 -4.57
N PRO A 66 -5.98 -11.23 -5.54
CA PRO A 66 -6.77 -10.32 -6.37
C PRO A 66 -7.74 -9.46 -5.56
N ILE A 67 -8.36 -10.02 -4.53
CA ILE A 67 -9.28 -9.29 -3.66
C ILE A 67 -8.57 -8.14 -2.96
N MET A 68 -7.41 -8.41 -2.35
CA MET A 68 -6.55 -7.39 -1.73
C MET A 68 -6.08 -6.32 -2.71
N ALA A 69 -5.71 -6.72 -3.93
CA ALA A 69 -5.29 -5.80 -4.97
C ALA A 69 -6.43 -4.85 -5.40
N VAL A 70 -7.65 -5.35 -5.53
CA VAL A 70 -8.80 -4.53 -5.95
C VAL A 70 -9.28 -3.63 -4.83
N LEU A 71 -9.38 -4.15 -3.60
CA LEU A 71 -9.72 -3.32 -2.44
C LEU A 71 -8.69 -2.19 -2.27
N SER A 72 -7.39 -2.48 -2.36
CA SER A 72 -6.35 -1.45 -2.19
C SER A 72 -6.38 -0.40 -3.30
N VAL A 73 -6.52 -0.78 -4.57
CA VAL A 73 -6.62 0.19 -5.67
C VAL A 73 -7.92 1.00 -5.58
N GLY A 74 -9.03 0.37 -5.21
CA GLY A 74 -10.32 1.05 -5.02
C GLY A 74 -10.25 2.11 -3.94
N CYS A 75 -9.70 1.75 -2.77
CA CYS A 75 -9.53 2.68 -1.66
C CYS A 75 -8.52 3.80 -2.00
N ALA A 76 -7.44 3.47 -2.70
CA ALA A 76 -6.44 4.45 -3.12
C ALA A 76 -7.03 5.49 -4.07
N GLU A 77 -7.93 5.09 -4.96
CA GLU A 77 -8.59 6.02 -5.86
C GLU A 77 -9.58 6.92 -5.12
N MET A 78 -10.41 6.35 -4.24
CA MET A 78 -11.28 7.14 -3.36
C MET A 78 -10.47 8.18 -2.57
N GLY A 79 -9.28 7.81 -2.10
CA GLY A 79 -8.37 8.72 -1.40
C GLY A 79 -7.75 9.83 -2.25
N LYS A 80 -7.71 9.71 -3.59
CA LYS A 80 -7.26 10.80 -4.48
C LYS A 80 -8.32 11.87 -4.70
N HIS A 81 -9.60 11.50 -4.59
CA HIS A 81 -10.73 12.40 -4.76
C HIS A 81 -10.98 13.28 -3.54
N LEU A 82 -10.35 12.99 -2.40
CA LEU A 82 -10.53 13.74 -1.16
C LEU A 82 -9.47 14.87 -1.05
N PRO A 83 -9.84 16.14 -1.29
CA PRO A 83 -8.88 17.24 -1.38
C PRO A 83 -8.19 17.55 -0.04
N LEU A 84 -8.85 17.26 1.08
CA LEU A 84 -8.35 17.58 2.42
C LEU A 84 -7.16 16.70 2.85
N LEU A 85 -7.14 15.43 2.45
CA LEU A 85 -6.08 14.48 2.86
C LEU A 85 -4.94 14.36 1.83
N ARG A 86 -5.06 14.98 0.65
CA ARG A 86 -4.11 14.81 -0.46
C ARG A 86 -2.68 15.24 -0.13
N HIS A 87 -2.48 16.26 0.71
CA HIS A 87 -1.15 16.76 1.07
C HIS A 87 -0.39 15.85 2.07
N MET A 88 -1.10 15.00 2.81
CA MET A 88 -0.52 14.10 3.83
C MET A 88 -0.40 12.65 3.33
N GLY A 89 -0.61 12.39 2.03
CA GLY A 89 -0.67 11.03 1.51
C GLY A 89 -2.06 10.39 1.57
N GLY A 90 -3.10 11.19 1.30
CA GLY A 90 -4.52 10.78 1.35
C GLY A 90 -4.86 9.44 0.70
N PRO A 91 -4.32 9.07 -0.48
CA PRO A 91 -4.52 7.75 -1.06
C PRO A 91 -4.05 6.62 -0.13
N VAL A 92 -2.89 6.77 0.51
CA VAL A 92 -2.33 5.77 1.43
C VAL A 92 -3.16 5.69 2.72
N ILE A 93 -3.51 6.85 3.28
CA ILE A 93 -4.30 6.93 4.51
C ILE A 93 -5.67 6.29 4.32
N VAL A 94 -6.38 6.60 3.23
CA VAL A 94 -7.69 6.00 2.92
C VAL A 94 -7.55 4.51 2.63
N THR A 95 -6.47 4.06 1.99
CA THR A 95 -6.23 2.63 1.75
C THR A 95 -6.07 1.83 3.03
N VAL A 96 -5.53 2.42 4.10
CA VAL A 96 -5.36 1.74 5.39
C VAL A 96 -6.59 1.90 6.28
N LEU A 97 -7.15 3.11 6.40
CA LEU A 97 -8.24 3.39 7.34
C LEU A 97 -9.61 2.91 6.84
N LEU A 98 -9.87 2.96 5.53
CA LEU A 98 -11.19 2.62 4.98
C LEU A 98 -11.52 1.13 5.16
N PRO A 99 -10.60 0.17 4.90
CA PRO A 99 -10.84 -1.23 5.21
C PRO A 99 -11.07 -1.49 6.70
N SER A 100 -10.30 -0.84 7.58
CA SER A 100 -10.49 -0.96 9.04
C SER A 100 -11.86 -0.48 9.49
N TYR A 101 -12.36 0.62 8.90
CA TYR A 101 -13.72 1.10 9.15
C TYR A 101 -14.79 0.13 8.63
N PHE A 102 -14.60 -0.44 7.44
CA PHE A 102 -15.53 -1.42 6.87
C PHE A 102 -15.64 -2.70 7.70
N VAL A 103 -14.52 -3.16 8.28
CA VAL A 103 -14.51 -4.31 9.20
C VAL A 103 -15.22 -3.94 10.52
N TYR A 104 -15.02 -2.72 11.03
CA TYR A 104 -15.69 -2.26 12.25
C TYR A 104 -17.20 -2.10 12.11
N SER A 105 -17.69 -1.65 10.95
CA SER A 105 -19.12 -1.45 10.67
C SER A 105 -19.86 -2.73 10.23
N GLU A 106 -19.24 -3.91 10.34
CA GLU A 106 -19.80 -5.22 9.91
C GLU A 106 -20.29 -5.25 8.44
N LEU A 107 -19.81 -4.32 7.60
CA LEU A 107 -20.13 -4.25 6.17
C LEU A 107 -19.46 -5.36 5.37
N MET A 108 -18.39 -5.97 5.89
CA MET A 108 -17.68 -7.08 5.27
C MET A 108 -18.12 -8.43 5.86
N PRO A 109 -18.37 -9.44 5.01
CA PRO A 109 -18.72 -10.78 5.48
C PRO A 109 -17.57 -11.40 6.28
N THR A 110 -17.90 -12.10 7.36
CA THR A 110 -16.94 -12.70 8.28
C THR A 110 -16.02 -13.72 7.61
N GLU A 111 -16.52 -14.45 6.61
CA GLU A 111 -15.70 -15.38 5.82
C GLU A 111 -14.57 -14.67 5.08
N LEU A 112 -14.83 -13.49 4.51
CA LEU A 112 -13.81 -12.74 3.78
C LEU A 112 -12.72 -12.23 4.72
N VAL A 113 -13.11 -11.68 5.87
CA VAL A 113 -12.17 -11.19 6.89
C VAL A 113 -11.35 -12.36 7.45
N GLY A 114 -11.99 -13.52 7.66
CA GLY A 114 -11.34 -14.77 8.05
C GLY A 114 -10.27 -15.19 7.05
N SER A 115 -10.60 -15.33 5.77
CA SER A 115 -9.63 -15.71 4.72
C SER A 115 -8.44 -14.75 4.62
N ILE A 116 -8.69 -13.46 4.78
CA ILE A 116 -7.65 -12.43 4.78
C ILE A 116 -6.75 -12.56 6.00
N SER A 117 -7.36 -12.70 7.19
CA SER A 117 -6.65 -12.84 8.46
C SER A 117 -5.80 -14.11 8.46
N ASP A 118 -6.36 -15.22 8.00
CA ASP A 118 -5.67 -16.50 7.86
C ASP A 118 -4.52 -16.38 6.87
N PHE A 119 -4.70 -15.68 5.75
CA PHE A 119 -3.59 -15.43 4.83
C PHE A 119 -2.43 -14.68 5.51
N TRP A 120 -2.72 -13.65 6.31
CA TRP A 120 -1.69 -12.87 7.01
C TRP A 120 -1.06 -13.57 8.22
N HIS A 121 -1.84 -14.33 8.99
CA HIS A 121 -1.38 -15.02 10.19
C HIS A 121 -0.79 -16.40 9.91
N ALA A 122 -1.34 -17.15 8.96
CA ALA A 122 -0.94 -18.54 8.70
C ALA A 122 0.37 -18.63 7.92
N THR A 123 0.78 -17.57 7.22
CA THR A 123 1.87 -17.70 6.25
C THR A 123 3.14 -17.01 6.70
N ASN A 124 4.20 -17.82 6.75
CA ASN A 124 5.59 -17.38 6.58
C ASN A 124 5.77 -16.43 5.38
N ILE A 125 4.79 -16.26 4.48
CA ILE A 125 4.82 -15.28 3.39
C ILE A 125 4.92 -13.83 3.91
N LEU A 126 4.30 -13.44 5.03
CA LEU A 126 4.53 -12.10 5.59
C LEU A 126 6.00 -11.94 6.00
N TYR A 127 6.59 -12.99 6.59
CA TYR A 127 8.01 -12.99 6.93
C TYR A 127 8.90 -12.96 5.68
N LEU A 128 8.62 -13.80 4.68
CA LEU A 128 9.34 -13.80 3.41
C LEU A 128 9.21 -12.47 2.65
N PHE A 129 8.03 -11.84 2.68
CA PHE A 129 7.78 -10.53 2.05
C PHE A 129 8.56 -9.43 2.75
N THR A 130 8.48 -9.35 4.08
CA THR A 130 9.22 -8.35 4.86
C THR A 130 10.74 -8.54 4.71
N VAL A 131 11.24 -9.77 4.74
CA VAL A 131 12.67 -10.07 4.49
C VAL A 131 13.06 -9.69 3.06
N ALA A 132 12.27 -10.03 2.05
CA ALA A 132 12.56 -9.66 0.66
C ALA A 132 12.60 -8.14 0.45
N VAL A 133 11.69 -7.39 1.06
CA VAL A 133 11.67 -5.92 0.97
C VAL A 133 12.85 -5.29 1.71
N VAL A 134 13.18 -5.76 2.92
CA VAL A 134 14.32 -5.23 3.69
C VAL A 134 15.65 -5.59 3.01
N VAL A 135 15.86 -6.84 2.64
CA VAL A 135 17.08 -7.32 1.97
C VAL A 135 17.21 -6.71 0.58
N GLY A 136 16.12 -6.60 -0.17
CA GLY A 136 16.09 -5.90 -1.46
C GLY A 136 16.47 -4.43 -1.33
N GLY A 137 15.99 -3.74 -0.28
CA GLY A 137 16.40 -2.37 0.04
C GLY A 137 17.88 -2.23 0.38
N ILE A 138 18.46 -3.21 1.09
CA ILE A 138 19.88 -3.25 1.44
C ILE A 138 20.76 -3.52 0.21
N LEU A 139 20.42 -4.54 -0.59
CA LEU A 139 21.16 -4.94 -1.79
C LEU A 139 21.10 -3.89 -2.92
N SER A 140 20.03 -3.09 -2.97
CA SER A 140 19.88 -2.04 -3.98
C SER A 140 20.85 -0.86 -3.79
N MET A 141 21.60 -0.80 -2.69
CA MET A 141 22.48 0.32 -2.36
C MET A 141 23.96 -0.11 -2.32
N ASP A 142 24.86 0.73 -2.84
CA ASP A 142 26.30 0.46 -2.82
C ASP A 142 26.83 0.27 -1.37
N ARG A 143 27.77 -0.68 -1.20
CA ARG A 143 28.34 -1.07 0.10
C ARG A 143 28.88 0.09 0.95
N HIS A 144 29.42 1.13 0.30
CA HIS A 144 29.95 2.30 1.00
C HIS A 144 28.85 3.26 1.48
N ILE A 145 27.71 3.31 0.77
CA ILE A 145 26.53 4.08 1.17
C ILE A 145 25.76 3.32 2.25
N LEU A 146 25.75 1.98 2.22
CA LEU A 146 25.11 1.16 3.24
C LEU A 146 25.71 1.39 4.64
N ILE A 147 27.03 1.37 4.76
CA ILE A 147 27.73 1.59 6.04
C ILE A 147 27.48 3.01 6.58
N LYS A 148 27.55 4.02 5.71
CA LYS A 148 27.25 5.42 6.09
C LYS A 148 25.75 5.62 6.39
N GLY A 149 24.88 4.92 5.67
CA GLY A 149 23.44 4.93 5.84
C GLY A 149 23.01 4.35 7.18
N PHE A 150 23.66 3.26 7.62
CA PHE A 150 23.38 2.63 8.92
C PHE A 150 23.62 3.60 10.08
N VAL A 151 24.78 4.27 10.12
CA VAL A 151 25.08 5.27 11.16
C VAL A 151 24.10 6.44 11.10
N LYS A 152 23.75 6.91 9.89
CA LYS A 152 22.83 8.03 9.69
C LYS A 152 21.36 7.68 9.99
N LEU A 153 21.00 6.40 9.99
CA LEU A 153 19.67 5.92 10.36
C LEU A 153 19.60 5.61 11.87
N PHE A 154 20.66 5.08 12.46
CA PHE A 154 20.71 4.72 13.89
C PHE A 154 20.62 5.95 14.79
N ILE A 155 21.32 7.05 14.47
CA ILE A 155 21.31 8.29 15.26
C ILE A 155 19.89 8.88 15.40
N PRO A 156 19.12 9.15 14.33
CA PRO A 156 17.76 9.68 14.45
C PRO A 156 16.79 8.68 15.07
N LEU A 157 17.00 7.38 14.90
CA LEU A 157 16.17 6.35 15.54
C LEU A 157 16.36 6.36 17.07
N ALA A 158 17.61 6.36 17.54
CA ALA A 158 17.94 6.39 18.95
C ALA A 158 17.55 7.73 19.61
N ALA A 159 17.89 8.85 18.98
CA ALA A 159 17.52 10.18 19.46
C ALA A 159 15.98 10.34 19.49
N GLY A 160 15.29 9.86 18.45
CA GLY A 160 13.83 9.85 18.39
C GLY A 160 13.21 9.03 19.52
N SER A 161 13.75 7.83 19.79
CA SER A 161 13.26 6.96 20.88
C SER A 161 13.46 7.58 22.26
N ILE A 162 14.61 8.23 22.51
CA ILE A 162 14.88 8.91 23.79
C ILE A 162 13.97 10.14 23.93
N ALA A 163 13.84 10.95 22.86
CA ALA A 163 12.97 12.12 22.86
C ALA A 163 11.49 11.75 23.06
N SER A 164 11.00 10.70 22.39
CA SER A 164 9.63 10.22 22.56
C SER A 164 9.37 9.70 23.97
N ALA A 165 10.35 9.02 24.58
CA ALA A 165 10.24 8.54 25.95
C ALA A 165 10.15 9.70 26.95
N ILE A 166 10.97 10.74 26.80
CA ILE A 166 10.97 11.93 27.67
C ILE A 166 9.66 12.71 27.53
N ILE A 167 9.21 12.97 26.30
CA ILE A 167 7.95 13.70 26.06
C ILE A 167 6.75 12.89 26.57
N GLY A 168 6.78 11.56 26.39
CA GLY A 168 5.74 10.67 26.90
C GLY A 168 5.62 10.70 28.42
N THR A 169 6.73 10.63 29.15
CA THR A 169 6.70 10.68 30.63
C THR A 169 6.36 12.07 31.16
N LEU A 170 6.83 13.14 30.50
CA LEU A 170 6.51 14.52 30.89
C LEU A 170 5.01 14.84 30.73
N THR A 171 4.42 14.45 29.60
CA THR A 171 2.98 14.65 29.37
C THR A 171 2.13 13.78 30.28
N ALA A 172 2.55 12.55 30.56
CA ALA A 172 1.88 11.67 31.52
C ALA A 172 1.88 12.23 32.95
N TRP A 173 2.98 12.86 33.38
CA TRP A 173 3.07 13.44 34.72
C TRP A 173 2.25 14.73 34.89
N HIS A 174 2.01 15.49 33.80
CA HIS A 174 1.21 16.71 33.84
C HIS A 174 -0.30 16.45 33.83
N TRP A 175 -0.75 15.30 33.30
CA TRP A 175 -2.18 14.97 33.17
C TRP A 175 -2.67 13.93 34.18
N GLY A 176 -1.79 13.50 35.10
CA GLY A 176 -2.07 12.55 36.19
C GLY A 176 -2.10 13.20 37.56
#